data_AF-A0A968UE38-F1
#
_entry.id   AF-A0A968UE38-F1
#
_cell.length_a   1.000
_cell.length_b   1.000
_cell.length_c   1.000
_cell.angle_alpha   90.00
_cell.angle_beta   90.00
_cell.angle_gamma   90.00
#
_symmetry.space_group_name_H-M   'P 1'
#
loop_
_entity.id
_entity.type
_entity.pdbx_description
1 polymer ?
#
loop_
_entity_poly.entity_id
_entity_poly.type
_entity_poly.pdbx_seq_one_letter_code
_entity_poly.pdbx_strand_id
1 'polypeptide(L)' 'MTLQYRGIRYETATPQAHVSEEVIGRYRGAVVKRHVCTDEHPEAHVDGLKYRGATVR' A
#
# COMPACT_ATOMS: atom_id res chain seq x y z
N MET A 1 -9.75 -12.74 1.34
CA MET A 1 -9.30 -13.64 2.43
C MET A 1 -9.67 -12.99 3.75
N THR A 2 -10.35 -13.69 4.65
CA THR A 2 -10.75 -13.15 5.97
C THR A 2 -9.80 -13.64 7.06
N LEU A 3 -9.11 -12.71 7.75
CA LEU A 3 -8.23 -13.03 8.87
C LEU A 3 -9.06 -13.08 10.17
N GLN A 4 -9.00 -14.20 10.90
CA GLN A 4 -9.68 -14.38 12.18
C GLN A 4 -8.70 -14.89 13.23
N TYR A 5 -8.68 -14.26 14.41
CA TYR A 5 -7.87 -14.70 15.55
C TYR A 5 -8.58 -14.42 16.87
N ARG A 6 -8.62 -15.41 17.77
CA ARG A 6 -9.27 -15.35 19.10
C ARG A 6 -10.70 -14.79 19.09
N GLY A 7 -11.50 -15.17 18.09
CA GLY A 7 -12.89 -14.74 17.98
C GLY A 7 -13.08 -13.31 17.46
N ILE A 8 -12.01 -12.58 17.17
CA ILE A 8 -12.04 -11.26 16.54
C ILE A 8 -11.90 -11.44 15.03
N ARG A 9 -12.83 -10.82 14.28
CA ARG A 9 -12.75 -10.71 12.82
C ARG A 9 -12.06 -9.40 12.50
N TYR A 10 -10.93 -9.48 11.81
CA TYR A 10 -10.23 -8.30 11.33
C TYR A 10 -10.78 -7.94 9.97
N GLU A 11 -11.23 -6.69 9.83
CA GLU A 11 -11.49 -6.13 8.52
C GLU A 11 -10.15 -6.01 7.80
N THR A 12 -9.95 -6.82 6.77
CA THR A 12 -8.84 -6.63 5.86
C THR A 12 -9.23 -5.47 4.96
N ALA A 13 -8.69 -4.28 5.27
CA ALA A 13 -8.68 -3.19 4.30
C ALA A 13 -8.08 -3.78 3.01
N THR A 14 -8.83 -3.71 1.92
CA THR A 14 -8.31 -4.09 0.61
C THR A 14 -7.67 -2.82 0.08
N PRO A 15 -6.33 -2.67 0.11
CA PRO A 15 -5.72 -1.53 -0.55
C PRO A 15 -5.92 -1.74 -2.04
N GLN A 16 -6.99 -1.15 -2.59
CA GLN A 16 -7.14 -0.99 -4.03
C GLN A 16 -6.21 0.15 -4.43
N ALA A 17 -4.92 -0.16 -4.53
CA ALA A 17 -3.95 0.78 -5.04
C ALA A 17 -4.24 0.98 -6.54
N HIS A 18 -4.64 2.18 -6.92
CA HIS A 18 -4.70 2.61 -8.30
C HIS A 18 -3.28 2.72 -8.84
N VAL A 19 -3.03 2.09 -9.98
CA VAL A 19 -1.71 2.02 -10.62
C VAL A 19 -1.82 2.58 -12.04
N SER A 20 -0.88 3.46 -12.38
CA SER A 20 -0.65 3.92 -13.75
C SER A 20 0.60 3.28 -14.34
N GLU A 21 0.63 3.11 -15.66
CA GLU A 21 1.83 2.65 -16.37
C GLU A 21 2.60 3.85 -16.94
N GLU A 22 3.85 4.00 -16.54
CA GLU A 22 4.76 5.00 -17.08
C GLU A 22 5.83 4.32 -17.94
N VAL A 23 6.11 4.86 -19.13
CA VAL A 23 7.19 4.36 -19.99
C VAL A 23 8.52 4.93 -19.51
N ILE A 24 9.41 4.06 -19.02
CA ILE A 24 10.72 4.46 -18.46
C ILE A 24 11.89 4.25 -19.42
N GLY A 25 11.66 3.60 -20.56
CA GLY A 25 12.71 3.43 -21.56
C GLY A 25 12.33 2.49 -22.69
N ARG A 26 13.23 2.38 -23.68
CA ARG A 26 13.10 1.45 -24.79
C ARG A 26 14.41 0.73 -25.01
N TYR A 27 14.37 -0.59 -25.19
CA TYR A 27 15.54 -1.40 -25.49
C TYR A 27 15.21 -2.41 -26.58
N ARG A 28 15.96 -2.37 -27.70
CA ARG A 28 15.81 -3.29 -28.85
C ARG A 28 14.36 -3.48 -29.32
N GLY A 29 13.60 -2.39 -29.41
CA GLY A 29 12.20 -2.43 -29.84
C GLY A 29 11.19 -2.81 -28.76
N ALA A 30 11.64 -3.25 -27.58
CA ALA A 30 10.79 -3.42 -26.41
C ALA A 30 10.65 -2.11 -25.64
N VAL A 31 9.45 -1.85 -25.11
CA VAL A 31 9.16 -0.70 -24.25
C VAL A 31 9.14 -1.19 -22.80
N VAL A 32 9.99 -0.60 -21.97
CA VAL A 32 10.02 -0.87 -20.53
C VAL A 32 9.02 0.07 -19.86
N LYS A 33 8.05 -0.51 -19.16
CA LYS A 33 7.05 0.21 -18.39
C LYS A 33 7.24 -0.03 -16.90
N ARG A 34 7.02 1.01 -16.10
CA ARG A 34 6.98 0.95 -14.64
C ARG A 34 5.56 1.17 -14.17
N HIS A 35 5.11 0.35 -13.24
CA HIS A 35 3.87 0.55 -12.52
C HIS A 35 4.10 1.59 -11.42
N VAL A 36 3.40 2.70 -11.50
CA VAL A 36 3.47 3.79 -10.52
C VAL A 36 2.12 3.86 -9.81
N CYS A 37 2.14 3.69 -8.49
CA CYS A 37 0.96 3.90 -7.66
C CYS A 37 0.56 5.38 -7.74
N THR A 38 -0.68 5.64 -8.15
CA THR A 38 -1.23 7.00 -8.26
C THR A 38 -1.97 7.43 -7.00
N ASP A 39 -2.24 6.50 -6.10
CA ASP A 39 -2.79 6.85 -4.79
C ASP A 39 -1.71 7.48 -3.94
N GLU A 40 -1.61 8.81 -4.02
CA GLU A 40 -1.11 9.59 -2.91
C GLU A 40 -2.13 9.43 -1.78
N HIS A 41 -1.88 8.50 -0.87
CA HIS A 41 -2.51 8.51 0.46
C HIS A 41 -1.56 9.24 1.41
N PRO A 42 -1.56 10.59 1.46
CA PRO A 42 -0.80 11.33 2.45
C PRO A 42 -1.24 11.01 3.89
N GLU A 43 -2.43 10.41 4.06
CA GLU A 43 -2.97 9.99 5.36
C GLU A 43 -2.41 8.65 5.87
N ALA A 44 -1.61 7.92 5.08
CA ALA A 44 -0.96 6.70 5.54
C ALA A 44 0.40 6.97 6.21
N HIS A 45 0.62 8.17 6.75
CA HIS A 45 1.70 8.31 7.72
C HIS A 45 1.25 7.58 8.98
N VAL A 46 1.75 6.35 9.15
CA VAL A 46 1.52 5.57 10.36
C VAL A 46 1.96 6.46 11.51
N ASP A 47 1.01 6.81 12.38
CA ASP A 47 1.05 7.76 13.49
C ASP A 47 2.10 7.45 14.59
N GLY A 48 3.17 6.72 14.24
CA GLY A 48 4.02 5.99 15.15
C GLY A 48 3.35 4.71 15.66
N LEU A 49 4.16 3.77 16.15
CA LEU A 49 3.66 2.57 16.80
C LEU A 49 2.94 2.98 18.10
N LYS A 50 1.62 2.80 18.19
CA LYS A 50 0.87 3.01 19.44
C LYS A 50 0.87 1.73 20.26
N TYR A 51 1.46 1.75 21.46
CA TYR A 51 1.41 0.64 22.42
C TYR A 51 0.75 1.08 23.72
N ARG A 52 -0.34 0.40 24.13
CA ARG A 52 -1.13 0.70 25.34
C ARG A 52 -1.54 2.18 25.48
N GLY A 53 -1.84 2.85 24.36
CA GLY A 53 -2.24 4.26 24.35
C GLY A 53 -1.08 5.27 24.32
N ALA A 54 0.18 4.81 24.36
CA ALA A 54 1.34 5.67 24.19
C ALA A 54 1.88 5.57 22.74
N THR A 55 2.22 6.71 22.15
CA THR A 55 2.96 6.76 20.88
C THR A 55 4.43 6.47 21.15
N VAL A 56 4.96 5.41 20.55
CA VAL A 56 6.38 5.08 20.56
C VAL A 56 7.06 5.91 19.48
N ARG A 57 8.00 6.77 19.90
CA ARG A 57 8.87 7.57 19.03
C ARG A 57 10.16 6.82 18.73
#